data_AF-A0A9D6TBZ0-F1
#
_entry.id   AF-A0A9D6TBZ0-F1
#
_cell.length_a   1.000
_cell.length_b   1.000
_cell.length_c   1.000
_cell.angle_alpha   90.00
_cell.angle_beta   90.00
_cell.angle_gamma   90.00
#
_symmetry.space_group_name_H-M   'P 1'
#
loop_
_entity.id
_entity.type
_entity.pdbx_description
1 polymer ?
#
loop_
_entity_poly.entity_id
_entity_poly.type
_entity_poly.pdbx_seq_one_letter_code
_entity_poly.pdbx_strand_id
1 'polypeptide(L)'
;MNLIWRLFIVLAMCAATTGCAELALKQKERQMERVARDWTMTIRASQVVPVYPLSQDIQVGDVYLVNRTVAAQSKRYRERGFMPTDLLITRLDVGDFGPFYRTREHRIAGEPLVLPGAWRDLPGPQGPWGRFPKAGFPSYTFTVSNSGGLSVAVPVSAVPVALSVTGAATATGSITIADAVTYGMDASSVYAVLLDTKERGLLNHAVPPEKSLWYLRVITRVFAAKSFDVVLNATSTLGGGVDAGAPQPVADAGGHLETGQTVTQINEQLGTVGRLLDTTGLPLPGGSLRATFAGGRTIGFKETFVEPIVVGYHGFDVAIDAQGNLGPIIPTFQVLEDDAAPPQPTGLTDQDSAYLAMLALLRKTARTSEGDAALVTATLILAAKRGAFEAKYTEMLGQRRTDPVGAWVAVTAADATTVGARNRLTGLVSGAIREKEIGE
;
A
#
# COMPACT_ATOMS: atom_id res chain seq x y z
N MET A 1 -22.33 -56.84 -27.91
CA MET A 1 -22.60 -55.39 -27.96
C MET A 1 -22.83 -54.78 -26.56
N ASN A 2 -21.98 -55.08 -25.54
CA ASN A 2 -22.28 -54.67 -24.15
C ASN A 2 -21.10 -54.14 -23.31
N LEU A 3 -19.84 -54.34 -23.72
CA LEU A 3 -18.68 -53.88 -22.93
C LEU A 3 -18.18 -52.49 -23.37
N ILE A 4 -18.10 -52.24 -24.68
CA ILE A 4 -17.61 -50.98 -25.26
C ILE A 4 -18.53 -49.80 -24.87
N TRP A 5 -19.85 -50.01 -24.87
CA TRP A 5 -20.82 -48.98 -24.49
C TRP A 5 -20.74 -48.61 -23.00
N ARG A 6 -20.54 -49.60 -22.12
CA ARG A 6 -20.34 -49.36 -20.68
C ARG A 6 -19.04 -48.63 -20.40
N LEU A 7 -17.97 -48.97 -21.11
CA LEU A 7 -16.69 -48.27 -20.99
C LEU A 7 -16.81 -46.81 -21.43
N PHE A 8 -17.56 -46.54 -22.50
CA PHE A 8 -17.79 -45.18 -23.00
C PHE A 8 -18.61 -44.32 -22.02
N ILE A 9 -19.65 -44.88 -21.39
CA ILE A 9 -20.44 -44.18 -20.36
C ILE A 9 -19.59 -43.85 -19.13
N VAL A 10 -18.77 -44.79 -18.66
CA VAL A 10 -17.89 -44.56 -17.51
C VAL A 10 -16.84 -43.49 -17.85
N LEU A 11 -16.25 -43.54 -19.04
CA LEU A 11 -15.26 -42.54 -19.47
C LEU A 11 -15.90 -41.14 -19.61
N ALA A 12 -17.12 -41.06 -20.14
CA ALA A 12 -17.86 -39.81 -20.26
C ALA A 12 -18.25 -39.23 -18.88
N MET A 13 -18.65 -40.06 -17.91
CA MET A 13 -18.89 -39.62 -16.53
C MET A 13 -17.60 -39.13 -15.86
N CYS A 14 -16.48 -39.83 -16.02
CA CYS A 14 -15.19 -39.40 -15.48
C CYS A 14 -14.69 -38.09 -16.11
N ALA A 15 -14.92 -37.87 -17.41
CA ALA A 15 -14.61 -36.60 -18.07
C ALA A 15 -15.51 -35.45 -17.59
N ALA A 16 -16.80 -35.71 -17.32
CA ALA A 16 -17.72 -34.70 -16.80
C ALA A 16 -17.42 -34.29 -15.35
N THR A 17 -16.97 -35.22 -14.49
CA THR A 17 -16.67 -34.90 -13.08
C THR A 17 -15.34 -34.18 -12.90
N THR A 18 -14.37 -34.40 -13.77
CA THR A 18 -13.06 -33.72 -13.73
C THR A 18 -13.15 -32.25 -14.21
N GLY A 19 -13.99 -31.95 -15.20
CA GLY A 19 -14.19 -30.59 -15.70
C GLY A 19 -14.88 -29.63 -14.71
N CYS A 20 -15.81 -30.14 -13.90
CA CYS A 20 -16.55 -29.32 -12.92
C CYS A 20 -15.66 -28.83 -11.76
N ALA A 21 -14.69 -29.65 -11.32
CA ALA A 21 -13.79 -29.26 -10.23
C ALA A 21 -12.81 -28.15 -10.65
N GLU A 22 -12.29 -28.21 -11.88
CA GLU A 22 -11.37 -27.19 -12.40
C GLU A 22 -12.08 -25.85 -12.64
N LEU A 23 -13.32 -25.88 -13.17
CA LEU A 23 -14.14 -24.69 -13.33
C LEU A 23 -14.46 -24.03 -11.97
N ALA A 24 -14.76 -24.84 -10.95
CA ALA A 24 -14.99 -24.34 -9.60
C ALA A 24 -13.74 -23.67 -8.99
N LEU A 25 -12.55 -24.26 -9.18
CA LEU A 25 -11.28 -23.66 -8.73
C LEU A 25 -10.97 -22.34 -9.45
N LYS A 26 -11.13 -22.29 -10.79
CA LYS A 26 -10.92 -21.05 -11.56
C LYS A 26 -11.90 -19.95 -11.17
N GLN A 27 -13.16 -20.31 -10.90
CA GLN A 27 -14.16 -19.36 -10.43
C GLN A 27 -13.81 -18.83 -9.03
N LYS A 28 -13.30 -19.68 -8.14
CA LYS A 28 -12.78 -19.31 -6.82
C LYS A 28 -11.65 -18.30 -6.93
N GLU A 29 -10.63 -18.57 -7.75
CA GLU A 29 -9.50 -17.65 -7.96
C GLU A 29 -9.97 -16.29 -8.47
N ARG A 30 -10.85 -16.26 -9.49
CA ARG A 30 -11.41 -15.01 -10.04
C ARG A 30 -12.23 -14.20 -9.05
N GLN A 31 -12.90 -14.85 -8.10
CA GLN A 31 -13.63 -14.13 -7.05
C GLN A 31 -12.68 -13.55 -6.01
N MET A 32 -11.67 -14.31 -5.58
CA MET A 32 -10.65 -13.82 -4.65
C MET A 32 -9.86 -12.66 -5.26
N GLU A 33 -9.51 -12.74 -6.54
CA GLU A 33 -8.87 -11.64 -7.28
C GLU A 33 -9.75 -10.39 -7.35
N ARG A 34 -11.08 -10.54 -7.53
CA ARG A 34 -12.00 -9.39 -7.51
C ARG A 34 -12.04 -8.72 -6.15
N VAL A 35 -12.17 -9.49 -5.07
CA VAL A 35 -12.20 -8.94 -3.70
C VAL A 35 -10.89 -8.26 -3.36
N ALA A 36 -9.75 -8.90 -3.68
CA ALA A 36 -8.43 -8.31 -3.48
C ALA A 36 -8.29 -7.00 -4.26
N ARG A 37 -8.71 -6.98 -5.54
CA ARG A 37 -8.69 -5.77 -6.36
C ARG A 37 -9.55 -4.67 -5.77
N ASP A 38 -10.77 -4.96 -5.33
CA ASP A 38 -11.69 -3.96 -4.80
C ASP A 38 -11.18 -3.40 -3.46
N TRP A 39 -10.68 -4.26 -2.56
CA TRP A 39 -9.97 -3.85 -1.34
C TRP A 39 -8.80 -2.92 -1.66
N THR A 40 -8.05 -3.27 -2.68
CA THR A 40 -6.86 -2.54 -3.02
C THR A 40 -7.15 -1.18 -3.67
N MET A 41 -8.07 -1.12 -4.64
CA MET A 41 -8.49 0.14 -5.26
C MET A 41 -8.96 1.15 -4.23
N THR A 42 -9.50 0.63 -3.14
CA THR A 42 -10.00 1.37 -2.01
C THR A 42 -8.88 1.96 -1.15
N ILE A 43 -7.87 1.17 -0.75
CA ILE A 43 -6.67 1.69 -0.06
C ILE A 43 -5.93 2.72 -0.94
N ARG A 44 -5.91 2.48 -2.25
CA ARG A 44 -5.30 3.37 -3.25
C ARG A 44 -5.98 4.74 -3.31
N ALA A 45 -7.29 4.83 -3.03
CA ALA A 45 -7.98 6.11 -2.94
C ALA A 45 -7.43 7.01 -1.82
N SER A 46 -6.80 6.42 -0.79
CA SER A 46 -6.07 7.12 0.26
C SER A 46 -4.63 7.48 -0.12
N GLN A 47 -4.25 7.35 -1.40
CA GLN A 47 -2.89 7.56 -1.92
C GLN A 47 -1.83 6.63 -1.31
N VAL A 48 -2.26 5.50 -0.75
CA VAL A 48 -1.38 4.50 -0.12
C VAL A 48 -1.15 3.34 -1.09
N VAL A 49 0.10 2.85 -1.18
CA VAL A 49 0.37 1.62 -1.92
C VAL A 49 -0.13 0.43 -1.10
N PRO A 50 -1.13 -0.31 -1.60
CA PRO A 50 -1.81 -1.41 -0.90
C PRO A 50 -0.86 -2.59 -0.65
N VAL A 51 -1.00 -3.22 0.51
CA VAL A 51 -0.35 -4.50 0.82
C VAL A 51 -1.41 -5.60 0.78
N TYR A 52 -1.15 -6.65 -0.01
CA TYR A 52 -2.03 -7.81 -0.07
C TYR A 52 -1.24 -9.10 -0.39
N PRO A 53 -1.45 -10.20 0.37
CA PRO A 53 -2.23 -10.25 1.61
C PRO A 53 -1.65 -9.31 2.69
N LEU A 54 -2.48 -8.92 3.66
CA LEU A 54 -2.01 -8.09 4.77
C LEU A 54 -0.86 -8.80 5.51
N SER A 55 0.17 -8.07 5.92
CA SER A 55 1.36 -8.64 6.55
C SER A 55 1.91 -7.71 7.64
N GLN A 56 2.62 -8.26 8.61
CA GLN A 56 3.38 -7.51 9.63
C GLN A 56 4.86 -7.36 9.25
N ASP A 57 5.30 -8.05 8.20
CA ASP A 57 6.71 -8.17 7.85
C ASP A 57 7.26 -6.93 7.14
N ILE A 58 6.38 -6.07 6.65
CA ILE A 58 6.71 -4.88 5.88
C ILE A 58 7.11 -3.74 6.81
N GLN A 59 8.30 -3.19 6.59
CA GLN A 59 8.90 -2.18 7.46
C GLN A 59 9.51 -1.03 6.67
N VAL A 60 9.64 0.11 7.34
CA VAL A 60 10.38 1.26 6.83
C VAL A 60 11.85 0.86 6.65
N GLY A 61 12.41 1.18 5.49
CA GLY A 61 13.75 0.76 5.08
C GLY A 61 13.80 -0.56 4.33
N ASP A 62 12.69 -1.30 4.18
CA ASP A 62 12.69 -2.48 3.31
C ASP A 62 13.01 -2.11 1.87
N VAL A 63 13.92 -2.87 1.26
CA VAL A 63 14.34 -2.73 -0.13
C VAL A 63 13.93 -3.97 -0.91
N TYR A 64 13.02 -3.80 -1.85
CA TYR A 64 12.55 -4.85 -2.73
C TYR A 64 13.17 -4.71 -4.12
N LEU A 65 13.59 -5.84 -4.71
CA LEU A 65 14.04 -5.88 -6.10
C LEU A 65 12.87 -6.07 -7.04
N VAL A 66 12.72 -5.11 -7.95
CA VAL A 66 11.69 -5.11 -8.96
C VAL A 66 12.33 -5.39 -10.32
N ASN A 67 12.23 -6.64 -10.76
CA ASN A 67 12.85 -7.13 -12.00
C ASN A 67 11.92 -7.04 -13.23
N ARG A 68 10.79 -6.35 -13.12
CA ARG A 68 9.80 -6.21 -14.17
C ARG A 68 9.82 -4.81 -14.77
N THR A 69 9.51 -4.72 -16.06
CA THR A 69 9.32 -3.43 -16.73
C THR A 69 8.19 -2.65 -16.04
N VAL A 70 8.32 -1.32 -16.03
CA VAL A 70 7.33 -0.42 -15.40
C VAL A 70 5.94 -0.63 -15.99
N ALA A 71 5.83 -0.79 -17.31
CA ALA A 71 4.58 -1.10 -17.98
C ALA A 71 3.97 -2.43 -17.50
N ALA A 72 4.78 -3.48 -17.28
CA ALA A 72 4.29 -4.75 -16.77
C ALA A 72 3.86 -4.66 -15.29
N GLN A 73 4.58 -3.88 -14.49
CA GLN A 73 4.20 -3.62 -13.09
C GLN A 73 2.89 -2.89 -13.00
N SER A 74 2.76 -1.77 -13.71
CA SER A 74 1.55 -0.94 -13.70
C SER A 74 0.36 -1.68 -14.29
N LYS A 75 0.54 -2.42 -15.40
CA LYS A 75 -0.51 -3.31 -15.92
C LYS A 75 -0.97 -4.29 -14.84
N ARG A 76 -0.05 -4.98 -14.18
CA ARG A 76 -0.38 -5.94 -13.13
C ARG A 76 -1.03 -5.27 -11.92
N TYR A 77 -0.56 -4.09 -11.53
CA TYR A 77 -1.10 -3.29 -10.43
C TYR A 77 -2.54 -2.85 -10.75
N ARG A 78 -2.82 -2.39 -11.97
CA ARG A 78 -4.17 -2.06 -12.44
C ARG A 78 -5.09 -3.28 -12.53
N GLU A 79 -4.58 -4.40 -13.02
CA GLU A 79 -5.38 -5.63 -13.19
C GLU A 79 -5.71 -6.30 -11.85
N ARG A 80 -4.73 -6.43 -10.96
CA ARG A 80 -4.87 -7.15 -9.69
C ARG A 80 -5.23 -6.24 -8.52
N GLY A 81 -5.09 -4.92 -8.68
CA GLY A 81 -5.16 -3.95 -7.62
C GLY A 81 -3.82 -3.84 -6.87
N PHE A 82 -3.28 -4.96 -6.37
CA PHE A 82 -2.10 -4.94 -5.52
C PHE A 82 -0.82 -5.33 -6.26
N MET A 83 0.32 -4.95 -5.69
CA MET A 83 1.58 -5.53 -6.13
C MET A 83 1.91 -6.74 -5.26
N PRO A 84 2.26 -7.91 -5.86
CA PRO A 84 2.86 -8.98 -5.07
C PRO A 84 4.11 -8.47 -4.36
N THR A 85 4.34 -8.96 -3.15
CA THR A 85 5.60 -8.72 -2.44
C THR A 85 6.74 -9.23 -3.32
N ASP A 86 7.56 -8.29 -3.81
CA ASP A 86 8.73 -8.61 -4.63
C ASP A 86 9.84 -9.24 -3.76
N LEU A 87 11.00 -9.56 -4.35
CA LEU A 87 12.10 -10.14 -3.60
C LEU A 87 12.67 -9.11 -2.62
N LEU A 88 12.50 -9.31 -1.31
CA LEU A 88 13.17 -8.51 -0.29
C LEU A 88 14.68 -8.77 -0.37
N ILE A 89 15.44 -7.72 -0.69
CA ILE A 89 16.90 -7.77 -0.90
C ILE A 89 17.64 -7.48 0.39
N THR A 90 17.19 -6.44 1.10
CA THR A 90 17.78 -5.98 2.35
C THR A 90 16.79 -5.10 3.10
N ARG A 91 17.10 -4.84 4.36
CA ARG A 91 16.41 -3.87 5.22
C ARG A 91 17.43 -2.83 5.64
N LEU A 92 17.23 -1.59 5.21
CA LEU A 92 18.06 -0.46 5.58
C LEU A 92 17.96 -0.21 7.08
N ASP A 93 19.10 0.05 7.70
CA ASP A 93 19.13 0.59 9.06
C ASP A 93 18.89 2.10 9.00
N VAL A 94 17.61 2.48 8.89
CA VAL A 94 17.18 3.88 8.80
C VAL A 94 17.36 4.65 10.12
N GLY A 95 17.82 4.00 11.19
CA GLY A 95 18.30 4.64 12.40
C GLY A 95 17.24 5.40 13.22
N ASP A 96 17.66 6.56 13.74
CA ASP A 96 16.91 7.39 14.68
C ASP A 96 15.79 8.18 13.97
N PHE A 97 14.54 7.82 14.23
CA PHE A 97 13.35 8.56 13.79
C PHE A 97 13.17 9.89 14.53
N GLY A 98 13.93 10.13 15.61
CA GLY A 98 13.83 11.26 16.52
C GLY A 98 13.90 12.61 15.83
N PRO A 99 14.96 12.90 15.06
CA PRO A 99 15.08 14.15 14.31
C PRO A 99 13.88 14.41 13.40
N PHE A 100 13.36 13.38 12.73
CA PHE A 100 12.20 13.51 11.83
C PHE A 100 10.93 13.91 12.60
N TYR A 101 10.63 13.25 13.72
CA TYR A 101 9.43 13.53 14.50
C TYR A 101 9.55 14.72 15.46
N ARG A 102 10.76 15.19 15.79
CA ARG A 102 11.01 16.31 16.70
C ARG A 102 10.27 17.59 16.31
N THR A 103 10.05 17.79 15.00
CA THR A 103 9.38 18.98 14.47
C THR A 103 7.86 18.89 14.53
N ARG A 104 7.30 17.67 14.60
CA ARG A 104 5.86 17.42 14.50
C ARG A 104 5.14 17.51 15.85
N GLU A 105 5.84 17.16 16.92
CA GLU A 105 5.28 17.17 18.25
C GLU A 105 5.78 18.39 19.01
N HIS A 106 4.90 19.38 19.21
CA HIS A 106 5.00 20.20 20.42
C HIS A 106 5.10 19.24 21.58
N ARG A 107 6.26 19.20 22.26
CA ARG A 107 6.48 18.44 23.48
C ARG A 107 5.25 18.59 24.37
N ILE A 108 4.44 17.54 24.49
CA ILE A 108 3.58 17.42 25.65
C ILE A 108 4.56 17.32 26.81
N ALA A 109 4.62 18.36 27.63
CA ALA A 109 5.66 18.52 28.63
C ALA A 109 5.66 17.31 29.57
N GLY A 110 6.79 16.58 29.60
CA GLY A 110 7.03 15.49 30.55
C GLY A 110 7.04 14.07 29.97
N GLU A 111 6.61 13.85 28.73
CA GLU A 111 6.65 12.50 28.14
C GLU A 111 7.71 12.38 27.03
N PRO A 112 8.65 11.41 27.13
CA PRO A 112 9.60 11.16 26.05
C PRO A 112 8.85 10.58 24.84
N LEU A 113 9.08 11.21 23.68
CA LEU A 113 8.71 10.65 22.38
C LEU A 113 9.34 9.26 22.27
N VAL A 114 8.53 8.24 22.10
CA VAL A 114 9.03 6.89 21.83
C VAL A 114 9.10 6.74 20.33
N LEU A 115 10.20 6.20 19.84
CA LEU A 115 10.54 6.23 18.42
C LEU A 115 10.49 4.83 17.81
N PRO A 116 10.10 4.70 16.53
CA PRO A 116 9.99 3.40 15.85
C PRO A 116 11.17 2.46 15.91
N GLY A 117 12.39 2.96 15.94
CA GLY A 117 13.59 2.12 16.07
C GLY A 117 13.72 1.46 17.44
N ALA A 118 13.29 2.12 18.51
CA ALA A 118 13.52 1.67 19.89
C ALA A 118 12.59 0.52 20.32
N TRP A 119 11.62 0.10 19.51
CA TRP A 119 10.56 -0.85 19.93
C TRP A 119 10.81 -2.29 19.50
N ARG A 120 11.64 -2.52 18.49
CA ARG A 120 11.94 -3.87 17.99
C ARG A 120 12.73 -4.68 19.03
N ASP A 121 13.52 -3.98 19.84
CA ASP A 121 14.41 -4.57 20.84
C ASP A 121 13.83 -4.52 22.27
N LEU A 122 12.60 -3.98 22.44
CA LEU A 122 11.95 -3.96 23.75
C LEU A 122 11.38 -5.35 24.07
N PRO A 123 11.74 -5.95 25.22
CA PRO A 123 11.13 -7.20 25.65
C PRO A 123 9.67 -6.95 26.07
N GLY A 124 8.72 -7.32 25.20
CA GLY A 124 7.30 -7.42 25.55
C GLY A 124 6.36 -7.11 24.38
N PRO A 125 5.14 -7.70 24.36
CA PRO A 125 4.14 -7.54 23.29
C PRO A 125 3.43 -6.17 23.30
N GLN A 126 4.01 -5.15 23.93
CA GLN A 126 3.42 -3.82 24.07
C GLN A 126 4.35 -2.75 23.52
N GLY A 127 4.69 -2.86 22.23
CA GLY A 127 5.12 -1.68 21.49
C GLY A 127 4.08 -0.57 21.68
N PRO A 128 4.47 0.69 21.97
CA PRO A 128 3.54 1.76 22.27
C PRO A 128 2.87 2.29 20.99
N TRP A 129 2.16 1.42 20.27
CA TRP A 129 1.37 1.73 19.08
C TRP A 129 0.39 2.90 19.29
N GLY A 130 -0.04 3.12 20.54
CA GLY A 130 -0.83 4.28 20.94
C GLY A 130 -0.14 5.64 20.70
N ARG A 131 1.20 5.68 20.64
CA ARG A 131 2.01 6.90 20.51
C ARG A 131 2.34 7.28 19.07
N PHE A 132 2.01 6.44 18.11
CA PHE A 132 2.23 6.77 16.71
C PHE A 132 1.22 7.80 16.22
N PRO A 133 1.60 8.61 15.22
CA PRO A 133 0.65 9.39 14.46
C PRO A 133 -0.50 8.50 13.97
N LYS A 134 -1.73 8.93 14.29
CA LYS A 134 -2.93 8.26 13.80
C LYS A 134 -3.05 8.42 12.30
N ALA A 135 -3.52 7.37 11.64
CA ALA A 135 -3.89 7.38 10.23
C ALA A 135 -5.41 7.18 10.13
N GLY A 136 -6.04 7.93 9.24
CA GLY A 136 -7.46 7.76 8.93
C GLY A 136 -7.61 7.05 7.60
N PHE A 137 -8.55 6.11 7.53
CA PHE A 137 -8.98 5.46 6.30
C PHE A 137 -10.50 5.61 6.18
N PRO A 138 -11.05 5.83 4.97
CA PRO A 138 -12.49 5.79 4.78
C PRO A 138 -13.09 4.43 5.16
N SER A 139 -14.39 4.41 5.46
CA SER A 139 -15.16 3.17 5.51
C SER A 139 -15.51 2.71 4.10
N TYR A 140 -15.56 1.39 3.89
CA TYR A 140 -15.63 0.81 2.56
C TYR A 140 -16.76 -0.19 2.48
N THR A 141 -17.55 -0.16 1.41
CA THR A 141 -18.68 -1.08 1.22
C THR A 141 -18.34 -2.12 0.15
N PHE A 142 -18.70 -3.39 0.38
CA PHE A 142 -18.50 -4.51 -0.52
C PHE A 142 -19.74 -5.40 -0.55
N THR A 143 -19.91 -6.23 -1.58
CA THR A 143 -21.00 -7.21 -1.66
C THR A 143 -20.43 -8.60 -1.82
N VAL A 144 -20.98 -9.55 -1.08
CA VAL A 144 -20.56 -10.95 -1.05
C VAL A 144 -21.74 -11.85 -1.36
N SER A 145 -21.47 -12.96 -2.03
CA SER A 145 -22.49 -13.97 -2.38
C SER A 145 -21.99 -15.36 -2.02
N ASN A 146 -22.78 -16.10 -1.24
CA ASN A 146 -22.54 -17.47 -0.80
C ASN A 146 -22.88 -18.52 -1.89
N SER A 147 -23.32 -18.10 -3.07
CA SER A 147 -23.73 -18.96 -4.21
C SER A 147 -22.59 -19.83 -4.80
N GLY A 148 -21.41 -19.87 -4.19
CA GLY A 148 -20.30 -20.75 -4.57
C GLY A 148 -19.59 -21.48 -3.42
N GLY A 149 -20.08 -21.43 -2.18
CA GLY A 149 -19.45 -22.11 -1.03
C GLY A 149 -18.09 -21.52 -0.61
N LEU A 150 -17.95 -20.19 -0.67
CA LEU A 150 -16.65 -19.52 -0.72
C LEU A 150 -16.39 -18.60 0.48
N SER A 151 -15.22 -18.80 1.09
CA SER A 151 -14.63 -17.87 2.05
C SER A 151 -14.22 -16.59 1.32
N VAL A 152 -14.82 -15.47 1.69
CA VAL A 152 -14.54 -14.15 1.12
C VAL A 152 -13.11 -13.75 1.49
N ALA A 153 -12.27 -13.47 0.48
CA ALA A 153 -10.87 -13.07 0.66
C ALA A 153 -10.70 -11.59 1.05
N VAL A 154 -11.68 -11.04 1.77
CA VAL A 154 -11.42 -9.86 2.60
C VAL A 154 -10.49 -10.37 3.68
N PRO A 155 -9.40 -9.65 4.03
CA PRO A 155 -8.45 -10.08 5.05
C PRO A 155 -9.03 -9.96 6.47
N VAL A 156 -10.33 -10.24 6.60
CA VAL A 156 -11.05 -10.34 7.85
C VAL A 156 -11.76 -11.70 7.86
N SER A 157 -11.41 -12.51 8.85
CA SER A 157 -11.98 -13.86 9.07
C SER A 157 -13.48 -13.81 9.41
N ALA A 158 -14.00 -12.61 9.70
CA ALA A 158 -15.39 -12.35 10.05
C ALA A 158 -16.42 -12.74 8.97
N VAL A 159 -16.12 -12.52 7.68
CA VAL A 159 -17.15 -12.57 6.63
C VAL A 159 -17.72 -13.97 6.40
N PRO A 160 -16.90 -15.04 6.24
CA PRO A 160 -17.42 -16.40 6.05
C PRO A 160 -18.25 -16.85 7.26
N VAL A 161 -17.81 -16.51 8.47
CA VAL A 161 -18.50 -16.86 9.71
C VAL A 161 -19.86 -16.17 9.78
N ALA A 162 -19.92 -14.88 9.44
CA ALA A 162 -21.15 -14.11 9.39
C ALA A 162 -22.18 -14.68 8.40
N LEU A 163 -21.75 -15.05 7.21
CA LEU A 163 -22.62 -15.65 6.19
C LEU A 163 -23.16 -17.01 6.67
N SER A 164 -22.32 -17.81 7.32
CA SER A 164 -22.73 -19.08 7.92
C SER A 164 -23.78 -18.89 9.02
N VAL A 165 -23.61 -17.88 9.88
CA VAL A 165 -24.54 -17.59 10.98
C VAL A 165 -25.86 -17.01 10.46
N THR A 166 -25.82 -16.17 9.42
CA THR A 166 -27.01 -15.51 8.86
C THR A 166 -27.83 -16.38 7.90
N GLY A 167 -27.28 -17.50 7.43
CA GLY A 167 -27.90 -18.32 6.38
C GLY A 167 -28.11 -17.57 5.05
N ALA A 168 -27.46 -16.42 4.87
CA ALA A 168 -27.73 -15.54 3.74
C ALA A 168 -27.00 -16.02 2.48
N ALA A 169 -27.71 -16.05 1.34
CA ALA A 169 -27.13 -16.32 0.04
C ALA A 169 -26.30 -15.12 -0.48
N THR A 170 -26.61 -13.90 -0.05
CA THR A 170 -25.88 -12.68 -0.37
C THR A 170 -25.86 -11.74 0.83
N ALA A 171 -24.81 -10.94 0.97
CA ALA A 171 -24.76 -9.86 1.96
C ALA A 171 -24.02 -8.64 1.38
N THR A 172 -24.46 -7.46 1.78
CA THR A 172 -23.71 -6.22 1.57
C THR A 172 -23.01 -5.89 2.88
N GLY A 173 -21.70 -5.74 2.86
CA GLY A 173 -20.91 -5.41 4.03
C GLY A 173 -20.21 -4.08 3.92
N SER A 174 -19.78 -3.55 5.06
CA SER A 174 -18.81 -2.47 5.14
C SER A 174 -17.66 -2.81 6.07
N ILE A 175 -16.43 -2.44 5.70
CA ILE A 175 -15.23 -2.53 6.54
C ILE A 175 -14.79 -1.12 6.91
N THR A 176 -14.53 -0.90 8.19
CA THR A 176 -13.86 0.29 8.71
C THR A 176 -12.52 -0.13 9.28
N ILE A 177 -11.45 0.50 8.81
CA ILE A 177 -10.11 0.30 9.36
C ILE A 177 -9.96 1.24 10.57
N ALA A 178 -9.87 0.65 11.76
CA ALA A 178 -9.83 1.37 13.02
C ALA A 178 -8.46 1.21 13.70
N ASP A 179 -8.17 2.12 14.63
CA ASP A 179 -6.91 2.17 15.37
C ASP A 179 -5.68 2.19 14.43
N ALA A 180 -5.83 2.83 13.27
CA ALA A 180 -4.77 2.91 12.29
C ALA A 180 -3.70 3.94 12.69
N VAL A 181 -2.46 3.58 12.40
CA VAL A 181 -1.26 4.31 12.76
C VAL A 181 -0.30 4.33 11.59
N THR A 182 0.60 5.30 11.58
CA THR A 182 1.63 5.39 10.56
C THR A 182 2.98 5.76 11.15
N TYR A 183 4.04 5.19 10.58
CA TYR A 183 5.41 5.64 10.82
C TYR A 183 6.24 5.61 9.55
N GLY A 184 7.16 6.56 9.43
CA GLY A 184 8.13 6.62 8.36
C GLY A 184 9.18 7.69 8.59
N MET A 185 9.98 7.91 7.56
CA MET A 185 10.92 9.02 7.41
C MET A 185 10.69 9.68 6.05
N ASP A 186 11.29 10.86 5.83
CA ASP A 186 11.28 11.47 4.51
C ASP A 186 12.15 10.66 3.53
N ALA A 187 11.78 10.73 2.24
CA ALA A 187 12.44 9.96 1.20
C ALA A 187 13.93 10.29 1.05
N SER A 188 14.34 11.56 1.26
CA SER A 188 15.74 11.97 1.19
C SER A 188 16.60 11.32 2.27
N SER A 189 16.12 11.26 3.52
CA SER A 189 16.82 10.60 4.61
C SER A 189 17.00 9.10 4.35
N VAL A 190 15.94 8.42 3.90
CA VAL A 190 16.02 6.98 3.58
C VAL A 190 16.91 6.73 2.35
N TYR A 191 16.87 7.60 1.34
CA TYR A 191 17.74 7.51 0.17
C TYR A 191 19.21 7.70 0.53
N ALA A 192 19.55 8.61 1.45
CA ALA A 192 20.92 8.76 1.94
C ALA A 192 21.44 7.46 2.59
N VAL A 193 20.60 6.75 3.35
CA VAL A 193 20.96 5.45 3.93
C VAL A 193 21.11 4.37 2.84
N LEU A 194 20.28 4.40 1.79
CA LEU A 194 20.41 3.52 0.65
C LEU A 194 21.74 3.72 -0.08
N LEU A 195 22.19 4.98 -0.24
CA LEU A 195 23.48 5.32 -0.85
C LEU A 195 24.66 4.82 -0.01
N ASP A 196 24.65 5.04 1.31
CA ASP A 196 25.66 4.46 2.22
C ASP A 196 25.70 2.92 2.10
N THR A 197 24.52 2.30 2.06
CA THR A 197 24.38 0.84 1.91
C THR A 197 24.95 0.35 0.58
N LYS A 198 24.78 1.12 -0.50
CA LYS A 198 25.41 0.89 -1.81
C LYS A 198 26.93 0.99 -1.72
N GLU A 199 27.46 2.07 -1.13
CA GLU A 199 28.91 2.30 -0.99
C GLU A 199 29.61 1.19 -0.20
N ARG A 200 28.91 0.59 0.77
CA ARG A 200 29.36 -0.58 1.53
C ARG A 200 29.30 -1.90 0.75
N GLY A 201 28.83 -1.89 -0.50
CA GLY A 201 28.70 -3.08 -1.35
C GLY A 201 27.55 -4.03 -0.94
N LEU A 202 26.63 -3.59 -0.08
CA LEU A 202 25.52 -4.43 0.40
C LEU A 202 24.39 -4.58 -0.61
N LEU A 203 24.46 -3.90 -1.75
CA LEU A 203 23.50 -4.02 -2.86
C LEU A 203 24.09 -4.80 -4.06
N ASN A 204 25.28 -5.39 -3.93
CA ASN A 204 25.96 -6.07 -5.04
C ASN A 204 25.15 -7.26 -5.61
N HIS A 205 24.29 -7.89 -4.81
CA HIS A 205 23.39 -8.96 -5.26
C HIS A 205 22.12 -8.46 -5.96
N ALA A 206 21.86 -7.16 -5.93
CA ALA A 206 20.71 -6.53 -6.58
C ALA A 206 21.07 -5.89 -7.93
N VAL A 207 22.28 -6.13 -8.43
CA VAL A 207 22.78 -5.60 -9.71
C VAL A 207 22.19 -6.41 -10.87
N PRO A 208 21.56 -5.77 -11.87
CA PRO A 208 21.03 -6.45 -13.04
C PRO A 208 22.14 -7.02 -13.95
N PRO A 209 21.83 -8.04 -14.77
CA PRO A 209 22.65 -8.42 -15.92
C PRO A 209 22.95 -7.24 -16.86
N GLU A 210 24.05 -7.32 -17.62
CA GLU A 210 24.41 -6.30 -18.61
C GLU A 210 23.24 -5.95 -19.54
N LYS A 211 23.06 -4.65 -19.83
CA LYS A 211 21.99 -4.10 -20.68
C LYS A 211 20.56 -4.32 -20.17
N SER A 212 20.39 -4.78 -18.94
CA SER A 212 19.09 -4.81 -18.28
C SER A 212 19.01 -3.74 -17.18
N LEU A 213 17.79 -3.30 -16.90
CA LEU A 213 17.51 -2.33 -15.85
C LEU A 213 16.60 -2.97 -14.83
N TRP A 214 17.01 -2.96 -13.58
CA TRP A 214 16.15 -3.30 -12.46
C TRP A 214 15.85 -2.04 -11.65
N TYR A 215 14.84 -2.14 -10.79
CA TYR A 215 14.51 -1.09 -9.85
C TYR A 215 14.58 -1.61 -8.43
N LEU A 216 15.01 -0.75 -7.52
CA LEU A 216 14.87 -0.98 -6.09
C LEU A 216 13.69 -0.16 -5.61
N ARG A 217 12.72 -0.82 -5.01
CA ARG A 217 11.64 -0.16 -4.29
C ARG A 217 11.99 -0.08 -2.82
N VAL A 218 12.00 1.13 -2.28
CA VAL A 218 12.37 1.40 -0.89
C VAL A 218 11.17 1.96 -0.14
N ILE A 219 10.81 1.30 0.94
CA ILE A 219 9.69 1.71 1.79
C ILE A 219 10.14 2.83 2.73
N THR A 220 9.45 3.97 2.65
CA THR A 220 9.74 5.15 3.48
C THR A 220 8.74 5.35 4.60
N ARG A 221 7.51 4.83 4.45
CA ARG A 221 6.45 4.92 5.44
C ARG A 221 5.53 3.72 5.37
N VAL A 222 5.09 3.26 6.53
CA VAL A 222 4.15 2.15 6.69
C VAL A 222 2.88 2.66 7.33
N PHE A 223 1.74 2.10 6.91
CA PHE A 223 0.44 2.30 7.51
C PHE A 223 -0.05 0.96 8.04
N ALA A 224 -0.29 0.89 9.35
CA ALA A 224 -0.72 -0.32 10.02
C ALA A 224 -2.01 -0.09 10.79
N ALA A 225 -2.83 -1.12 10.92
CA ALA A 225 -4.09 -1.06 11.65
C ALA A 225 -4.19 -2.19 12.66
N LYS A 226 -4.69 -1.85 13.85
CA LYS A 226 -4.89 -2.84 14.92
C LYS A 226 -6.27 -3.49 14.85
N SER A 227 -7.28 -2.79 14.32
CA SER A 227 -8.64 -3.30 14.30
C SER A 227 -9.36 -3.05 12.99
N PHE A 228 -10.24 -3.98 12.63
CA PHE A 228 -11.12 -3.89 11.48
C PHE A 228 -12.54 -4.17 11.95
N ASP A 229 -13.41 -3.17 11.80
CA ASP A 229 -14.82 -3.30 12.12
C ASP A 229 -15.56 -3.67 10.83
N VAL A 230 -16.25 -4.80 10.83
CA VAL A 230 -16.95 -5.36 9.68
C VAL A 230 -18.43 -5.42 10.00
N VAL A 231 -19.24 -4.69 9.25
CA VAL A 231 -20.70 -4.78 9.34
C VAL A 231 -21.22 -5.51 8.12
N LEU A 232 -22.10 -6.49 8.29
CA LEU A 232 -22.70 -7.25 7.21
C LEU A 232 -24.21 -7.18 7.32
N ASN A 233 -24.86 -6.82 6.21
CA ASN A 233 -26.30 -6.81 6.06
C ASN A 233 -26.71 -7.90 5.09
N ALA A 234 -27.36 -8.94 5.61
CA ALA A 234 -27.87 -10.07 4.84
C ALA A 234 -28.98 -9.60 3.90
N THR A 235 -28.83 -9.87 2.60
CA THR A 235 -29.87 -9.69 1.60
C THR A 235 -30.50 -11.05 1.27
N SER A 236 -31.81 -11.15 1.42
CA SER A 236 -32.55 -12.37 1.11
C SER A 236 -32.88 -12.29 -0.36
N THR A 237 -32.08 -12.99 -1.17
CA THR A 237 -32.43 -13.25 -2.56
C THR A 237 -33.45 -14.38 -2.59
N LEU A 238 -34.71 -14.05 -2.27
CA LEU A 238 -35.86 -14.82 -2.73
C LEU A 238 -36.02 -14.50 -4.22
N GLY A 239 -35.13 -15.05 -5.05
CA GLY A 239 -35.17 -14.91 -6.49
C GLY A 239 -36.05 -16.01 -7.08
N GLY A 240 -37.21 -15.62 -7.62
CA GLY A 240 -38.13 -16.53 -8.32
C GLY A 240 -37.46 -17.20 -9.51
N GLY A 241 -37.04 -18.45 -9.33
CA GLY A 241 -36.83 -19.40 -10.40
C GLY A 241 -38.16 -20.11 -10.67
N VAL A 242 -38.77 -19.84 -11.82
CA VAL A 242 -39.80 -20.71 -12.37
C VAL A 242 -39.07 -21.98 -12.82
N ASP A 243 -39.13 -23.06 -12.04
CA ASP A 243 -38.78 -24.40 -12.52
C ASP A 243 -39.71 -25.46 -11.90
N ALA A 244 -40.37 -26.19 -12.81
CA ALA A 244 -41.15 -27.37 -12.52
C ALA A 244 -40.22 -28.51 -12.08
N GLY A 245 -39.97 -28.61 -10.78
CA GLY A 245 -39.22 -29.70 -10.19
C GLY A 245 -39.14 -29.47 -8.69
N ALA A 246 -39.84 -30.30 -7.91
CA ALA A 246 -40.07 -30.10 -6.49
C ALA A 246 -38.78 -29.69 -5.74
N PRO A 247 -38.73 -28.50 -5.11
CA PRO A 247 -37.59 -28.11 -4.32
C PRO A 247 -37.41 -29.13 -3.19
N GLN A 248 -36.25 -29.79 -3.13
CA GLN A 248 -35.84 -30.41 -1.88
C GLN A 248 -35.71 -29.29 -0.85
N PRO A 249 -36.37 -29.37 0.31
CA PRO A 249 -36.17 -28.41 1.38
C PRO A 249 -34.70 -28.51 1.79
N VAL A 250 -33.92 -27.49 1.43
CA VAL A 250 -32.65 -27.25 2.10
C VAL A 250 -33.04 -27.02 3.55
N ALA A 251 -32.62 -27.91 4.44
CA ALA A 251 -32.93 -27.80 5.86
C ALA A 251 -32.71 -26.36 6.33
N ASP A 252 -33.70 -25.79 7.01
CA ASP A 252 -33.74 -24.43 7.52
C ASP A 252 -32.51 -24.10 8.39
N ALA A 253 -31.38 -23.79 7.77
CA ALA A 253 -30.26 -23.12 8.42
C ALA A 253 -30.59 -21.64 8.71
N GLY A 254 -31.73 -21.14 8.19
CA GLY A 254 -32.28 -19.82 8.48
C GLY A 254 -33.00 -19.70 9.84
N GLY A 255 -33.18 -20.81 10.58
CA GLY A 255 -33.84 -20.81 11.89
C GLY A 255 -32.96 -20.42 13.08
N HIS A 256 -31.65 -20.22 12.90
CA HIS A 256 -30.75 -19.99 14.04
C HIS A 256 -30.63 -18.54 14.51
N LEU A 257 -31.10 -17.56 13.72
CA LEU A 257 -31.29 -16.19 14.19
C LEU A 257 -32.78 -15.92 14.45
N GLU A 258 -33.49 -16.88 15.05
CA GLU A 258 -34.75 -16.53 15.72
C GLU A 258 -34.45 -15.42 16.75
N THR A 259 -35.24 -14.35 16.66
CA THR A 259 -35.30 -13.17 17.53
C THR A 259 -34.86 -13.46 18.97
N GLY A 260 -33.57 -13.31 19.27
CA GLY A 260 -33.07 -13.55 20.63
C GLY A 260 -31.67 -14.09 20.80
N GLN A 261 -30.95 -14.50 19.75
CA GLN A 261 -29.53 -14.80 19.93
C GLN A 261 -28.77 -13.56 20.40
N THR A 262 -28.35 -13.58 21.65
CA THR A 262 -27.61 -12.48 22.24
C THR A 262 -26.20 -12.44 21.65
N VAL A 263 -25.60 -11.25 21.58
CA VAL A 263 -24.19 -11.06 21.21
C VAL A 263 -23.27 -12.01 22.01
N THR A 264 -23.66 -12.34 23.25
CA THR A 264 -22.99 -13.33 24.10
C THR A 264 -22.98 -14.73 23.48
N GLN A 265 -24.12 -15.24 23.00
CA GLN A 265 -24.19 -16.57 22.38
C GLN A 265 -23.35 -16.67 21.11
N ILE A 266 -23.38 -15.61 20.27
CA ILE A 266 -22.55 -15.56 19.07
C ILE A 266 -21.06 -15.56 19.46
N ASN A 267 -20.68 -14.79 20.48
CA ASN A 267 -19.30 -14.76 20.97
C ASN A 267 -18.86 -16.10 21.59
N GLU A 268 -19.74 -16.84 22.26
CA GLU A 268 -19.46 -18.20 22.77
C GLU A 268 -19.25 -19.21 21.64
N GLN A 269 -20.07 -19.13 20.58
CA GLN A 269 -19.90 -19.95 19.38
C GLN A 269 -18.59 -19.61 18.68
N LEU A 270 -18.26 -18.32 18.51
CA LEU A 270 -16.98 -17.87 17.96
C LEU A 270 -15.79 -18.39 18.79
N GLY A 271 -15.88 -18.35 20.12
CA GLY A 271 -14.86 -18.90 21.01
C GLY A 271 -14.71 -20.42 20.89
N THR A 272 -15.77 -21.14 20.51
CA THR A 272 -15.72 -22.58 20.26
C THR A 272 -15.12 -22.89 18.89
N VAL A 273 -15.49 -22.15 17.85
CA VAL A 273 -14.87 -22.24 16.52
C VAL A 273 -13.39 -21.90 16.59
N GLY A 274 -12.99 -20.88 17.35
CA GLY A 274 -11.59 -20.53 17.56
C GLY A 274 -10.79 -21.69 18.14
N ARG A 275 -11.30 -22.31 19.22
CA ARG A 275 -10.68 -23.50 19.83
C ARG A 275 -10.61 -24.70 18.88
N LEU A 276 -11.64 -24.91 18.06
CA LEU A 276 -11.63 -25.98 17.05
C LEU A 276 -10.57 -25.73 15.98
N LEU A 277 -10.45 -24.50 15.49
CA LEU A 277 -9.42 -24.13 14.52
C LEU A 277 -8.02 -24.32 15.10
N ASP A 278 -7.80 -23.93 16.36
CA ASP A 278 -6.56 -24.19 17.09
C ASP A 278 -6.23 -25.70 17.15
N THR A 279 -7.22 -26.56 17.41
CA THR A 279 -7.01 -28.03 17.43
C THR A 279 -6.70 -28.63 16.07
N THR A 280 -7.17 -28.01 14.97
CA THR A 280 -6.87 -28.46 13.60
C THR A 280 -5.52 -28.00 13.08
N GLY A 281 -4.78 -27.18 13.85
CA GLY A 281 -3.51 -26.61 13.41
C GLY A 281 -3.63 -25.64 12.22
N LEU A 282 -4.86 -25.21 11.90
CA LEU A 282 -5.10 -24.16 10.93
C LEU A 282 -4.90 -22.82 11.66
N PRO A 283 -3.83 -22.07 11.36
CA PRO A 283 -3.56 -20.83 12.05
C PRO A 283 -4.73 -19.87 11.78
N LEU A 284 -5.43 -19.50 12.86
CA LEU A 284 -6.26 -18.31 12.82
C LEU A 284 -5.36 -17.13 12.41
N PRO A 285 -5.77 -16.29 11.45
CA PRO A 285 -5.05 -15.04 11.20
C PRO A 285 -4.98 -14.30 12.54
N GLY A 286 -3.76 -13.94 12.99
CA GLY A 286 -3.37 -13.68 14.39
C GLY A 286 -4.07 -12.54 15.17
N GLY A 287 -5.38 -12.45 15.09
CA GLY A 287 -6.26 -11.52 15.78
C GLY A 287 -7.43 -12.23 16.45
N SER A 288 -8.11 -11.49 17.33
CA SER A 288 -9.34 -11.92 18.00
C SER A 288 -10.55 -11.39 17.25
N LEU A 289 -11.48 -12.27 16.91
CA LEU A 289 -12.77 -11.92 16.30
C LEU A 289 -13.86 -11.86 17.37
N ARG A 290 -14.59 -10.75 17.44
CA ARG A 290 -15.73 -10.57 18.37
C ARG A 290 -16.93 -10.01 17.62
N ALA A 291 -18.12 -10.57 17.84
CA ALA A 291 -19.36 -9.94 17.41
C ALA A 291 -19.60 -8.69 18.28
N THR A 292 -19.84 -7.55 17.65
CA THR A 292 -20.11 -6.26 18.30
C THR A 292 -21.60 -6.03 18.47
N PHE A 293 -22.40 -6.45 17.48
CA PHE A 293 -23.85 -6.46 17.55
C PHE A 293 -24.44 -7.49 16.59
N ALA A 294 -25.64 -7.97 16.91
CA ALA A 294 -26.45 -8.78 16.00
C ALA A 294 -27.89 -8.26 16.07
N GLY A 295 -28.45 -7.95 14.91
CA GLY A 295 -29.85 -7.60 14.69
C GLY A 295 -30.41 -8.46 13.57
N GLY A 296 -31.73 -8.43 13.36
CA GLY A 296 -32.44 -9.43 12.54
C GLY A 296 -31.83 -9.74 11.17
N ARG A 297 -31.15 -8.78 10.53
CA ARG A 297 -30.44 -9.00 9.25
C ARG A 297 -29.02 -8.45 9.23
N THR A 298 -28.54 -7.89 10.33
CA THR A 298 -27.27 -7.17 10.37
C THR A 298 -26.41 -7.73 11.48
N ILE A 299 -25.18 -8.12 11.16
CA ILE A 299 -24.20 -8.54 12.16
C ILE A 299 -22.96 -7.65 12.02
N GLY A 300 -22.51 -7.12 13.15
CA GLY A 300 -21.24 -6.43 13.29
C GLY A 300 -20.19 -7.34 13.92
N PHE A 301 -19.00 -7.32 13.35
CA PHE A 301 -17.81 -7.97 13.87
C PHE A 301 -16.71 -6.94 14.06
N LYS A 302 -15.85 -7.19 15.04
CA LYS A 302 -14.60 -6.49 15.23
C LYS A 302 -13.49 -7.52 15.29
N GLU A 303 -12.56 -7.42 14.34
CA GLU A 303 -11.33 -8.20 14.35
C GLU A 303 -10.22 -7.32 14.89
N THR A 304 -9.54 -7.76 15.95
CA THR A 304 -8.48 -6.99 16.63
C THR A 304 -7.22 -7.82 16.71
N PHE A 305 -6.14 -7.29 16.15
CA PHE A 305 -4.82 -7.91 16.17
C PHE A 305 -4.05 -7.49 17.41
N VAL A 306 -3.20 -8.40 17.92
CA VAL A 306 -2.28 -8.09 19.03
C VAL A 306 -1.30 -7.02 18.57
N GLU A 307 -0.70 -7.25 17.40
CA GLU A 307 0.20 -6.34 16.71
C GLU A 307 -0.49 -5.78 15.46
N PRO A 308 -0.41 -4.46 15.20
CA PRO A 308 -0.97 -3.85 14.01
C PRO A 308 -0.45 -4.51 12.73
N ILE A 309 -1.35 -4.73 11.78
CA ILE A 309 -1.03 -5.32 10.49
C ILE A 309 -0.88 -4.21 9.45
N VAL A 310 0.13 -4.30 8.59
CA VAL A 310 0.36 -3.34 7.51
C VAL A 310 -0.74 -3.46 6.46
N VAL A 311 -1.47 -2.35 6.27
CA VAL A 311 -2.49 -2.21 5.23
C VAL A 311 -1.93 -1.60 3.95
N GLY A 312 -0.83 -0.87 4.06
CA GLY A 312 -0.18 -0.25 2.93
C GLY A 312 1.08 0.53 3.31
N TYR A 313 1.76 1.07 2.31
CA TYR A 313 3.01 1.80 2.49
C TYR A 313 3.14 2.97 1.51
N HIS A 314 4.04 3.90 1.82
CA HIS A 314 4.65 4.78 0.83
C HIS A 314 6.11 4.37 0.61
N GLY A 315 6.56 4.57 -0.61
CA GLY A 315 7.93 4.30 -1.00
C GLY A 315 8.35 5.12 -2.20
N PHE A 316 9.61 4.96 -2.57
CA PHE A 316 10.14 5.42 -3.84
C PHE A 316 10.80 4.25 -4.56
N ASP A 317 10.89 4.37 -5.87
CA ASP A 317 11.63 3.45 -6.71
C ASP A 317 12.89 4.18 -7.21
N VAL A 318 14.00 3.46 -7.33
CA VAL A 318 15.24 3.93 -7.96
C VAL A 318 15.70 2.91 -8.99
N ALA A 319 16.19 3.37 -10.14
CA ALA A 319 16.85 2.49 -11.09
C ALA A 319 18.20 2.04 -10.53
N ILE A 320 18.59 0.79 -10.78
CA ILE A 320 19.93 0.28 -10.52
C ILE A 320 20.52 -0.26 -11.82
N ASP A 321 21.71 0.20 -12.22
CA ASP A 321 22.41 -0.27 -13.43
C ASP A 321 23.33 -1.46 -13.14
N ALA A 322 23.93 -2.03 -14.20
CA ALA A 322 24.85 -3.17 -14.12
C ALA A 322 26.16 -2.86 -13.36
N GLN A 323 26.43 -1.59 -13.05
CA GLN A 323 27.56 -1.15 -12.23
C GLN A 323 27.13 -0.90 -10.77
N GLY A 324 25.86 -1.14 -10.44
CA GLY A 324 25.28 -0.89 -9.12
C GLY A 324 24.99 0.58 -8.84
N ASN A 325 25.09 1.48 -9.82
CA ASN A 325 24.74 2.88 -9.62
C ASN A 325 23.24 3.04 -9.48
N LEU A 326 22.86 3.96 -8.59
CA LEU A 326 21.46 4.26 -8.31
C LEU A 326 21.03 5.52 -9.06
N GLY A 327 19.84 5.48 -9.64
CA GLY A 327 19.20 6.63 -10.25
C GLY A 327 18.50 7.53 -9.21
N PRO A 328 17.90 8.64 -9.65
CA PRO A 328 17.03 9.46 -8.80
C PRO A 328 15.83 8.68 -8.26
N ILE A 329 15.37 9.11 -7.10
CA ILE A 329 14.11 8.65 -6.52
C ILE A 329 12.93 9.10 -7.40
N ILE A 330 11.98 8.20 -7.61
CA ILE A 330 10.64 8.52 -8.11
C ILE A 330 9.62 7.93 -7.14
N PRO A 331 8.56 8.66 -6.74
CA PRO A 331 7.52 8.09 -5.88
C PRO A 331 6.96 6.81 -6.49
N THR A 332 6.90 5.73 -5.71
CA THR A 332 6.40 4.43 -6.19
C THR A 332 5.02 4.57 -6.85
N PHE A 333 4.15 5.38 -6.26
CA PHE A 333 2.81 5.62 -6.80
C PHE A 333 2.83 6.17 -8.24
N GLN A 334 3.76 7.07 -8.58
CA GLN A 334 3.91 7.56 -9.96
C GLN A 334 4.36 6.46 -10.92
N VAL A 335 5.25 5.56 -10.48
CA VAL A 335 5.67 4.41 -11.29
C VAL A 335 4.48 3.49 -11.60
N LEU A 336 3.60 3.29 -10.62
CA LEU A 336 2.48 2.35 -10.71
C LEU A 336 1.24 2.93 -11.39
N GLU A 337 1.01 4.24 -11.29
CA GLU A 337 -0.15 4.89 -11.90
C GLU A 337 0.14 5.50 -13.27
N ASP A 338 1.27 6.20 -13.40
CA ASP A 338 1.57 7.02 -14.58
C ASP A 338 2.47 6.29 -15.59
N ASP A 339 2.80 5.01 -15.35
CA ASP A 339 3.81 4.27 -16.11
C ASP A 339 5.16 4.98 -16.16
N ALA A 340 5.46 5.83 -15.17
CA ALA A 340 6.65 6.66 -15.16
C ALA A 340 7.87 5.80 -14.78
N ALA A 341 8.74 5.52 -15.75
CA ALA A 341 9.94 4.76 -15.47
C ALA A 341 10.91 5.55 -14.59
N PRO A 342 11.45 4.96 -13.50
CA PRO A 342 12.53 5.55 -12.74
C PRO A 342 13.67 5.98 -13.68
N PRO A 343 14.14 7.24 -13.59
CA PRO A 343 15.19 7.71 -14.47
C PRO A 343 16.47 6.88 -14.28
N GLN A 344 17.15 6.62 -15.39
CA GLN A 344 18.41 5.88 -15.41
C GLN A 344 19.47 6.56 -14.53
N PRO A 345 20.40 5.81 -13.92
CA PRO A 345 21.60 6.39 -13.33
C PRO A 345 22.35 7.15 -14.44
N THR A 346 22.37 8.47 -14.40
CA THR A 346 22.96 9.29 -15.47
C THR A 346 24.48 9.42 -15.37
N GLY A 347 25.15 8.66 -14.49
CA GLY A 347 26.55 8.86 -14.14
C GLY A 347 26.85 10.22 -13.47
N LEU A 348 25.80 11.00 -13.20
CA LEU A 348 25.83 12.24 -12.44
C LEU A 348 25.63 11.87 -10.96
N THR A 349 26.42 12.50 -10.08
CA THR A 349 26.51 12.17 -8.66
C THR A 349 25.16 12.17 -7.95
N ASP A 350 25.03 11.39 -6.87
CA ASP A 350 23.77 11.09 -6.13
C ASP A 350 22.97 12.29 -5.58
N GLN A 351 23.51 13.51 -5.71
CA GLN A 351 22.83 14.77 -5.32
C GLN A 351 22.27 15.54 -6.52
N ASP A 352 22.66 15.19 -7.74
CA ASP A 352 22.12 15.75 -8.97
C ASP A 352 20.71 15.20 -9.23
N SER A 353 20.39 14.01 -8.72
CA SER A 353 19.12 13.31 -8.89
C SER A 353 17.91 14.01 -8.24
N ALA A 354 18.01 14.45 -6.98
CA ALA A 354 16.95 15.19 -6.30
C ALA A 354 16.76 16.60 -6.89
N TYR A 355 17.89 17.22 -7.27
CA TYR A 355 17.90 18.47 -8.00
C TYR A 355 17.25 18.33 -9.38
N LEU A 356 17.60 17.29 -10.15
CA LEU A 356 17.04 16.98 -11.47
C LEU A 356 15.56 16.57 -11.38
N ALA A 357 15.13 15.88 -10.33
CA ALA A 357 13.73 15.58 -10.07
C ALA A 357 12.93 16.86 -9.79
N MET A 358 13.47 17.77 -8.98
CA MET A 358 12.87 19.09 -8.74
C MET A 358 12.82 19.93 -10.02
N LEU A 359 13.87 19.91 -10.84
CA LEU A 359 13.89 20.57 -12.15
C LEU A 359 12.93 19.93 -13.15
N ALA A 360 12.77 18.61 -13.14
CA ALA A 360 11.82 17.90 -14.00
C ALA A 360 10.39 18.24 -13.61
N LEU A 361 10.10 18.33 -12.31
CA LEU A 361 8.82 18.80 -11.77
C LEU A 361 8.57 20.25 -12.23
N LEU A 362 9.50 21.17 -11.98
CA LEU A 362 9.40 22.57 -12.41
C LEU A 362 9.25 22.73 -13.92
N ARG A 363 9.90 21.87 -14.73
CA ARG A 363 9.74 21.84 -16.19
C ARG A 363 8.38 21.31 -16.62
N LYS A 364 7.81 20.35 -15.90
CA LYS A 364 6.46 19.84 -16.16
C LYS A 364 5.43 20.93 -15.86
N THR A 365 5.57 21.63 -14.75
CA THR A 365 4.71 22.77 -14.36
C THR A 365 4.88 23.95 -15.33
N ALA A 366 6.09 24.29 -15.76
CA ALA A 366 6.30 25.37 -16.73
C ALA A 366 5.73 25.08 -18.13
N ARG A 367 5.37 23.82 -18.44
CA ARG A 367 4.75 23.43 -19.72
C ARG A 367 3.22 23.48 -19.67
N THR A 368 2.61 23.57 -18.49
CA THR A 368 1.15 23.60 -18.32
C THR A 368 0.66 25.05 -18.27
N SER A 369 0.42 25.68 -19.42
CA SER A 369 -0.05 27.08 -19.56
C SER A 369 0.96 28.19 -19.20
N GLU A 370 0.79 29.37 -19.82
CA GLU A 370 1.65 30.55 -19.59
C GLU A 370 1.64 31.02 -18.12
N GLY A 371 0.54 30.79 -17.38
CA GLY A 371 0.41 31.17 -15.98
C GLY A 371 1.39 30.42 -15.08
N ASP A 372 1.61 29.13 -15.33
CA ASP A 372 2.47 28.28 -14.50
C ASP A 372 3.96 28.56 -14.76
N ALA A 373 4.34 28.96 -15.98
CA ALA A 373 5.71 29.37 -16.29
C ALA A 373 6.10 30.66 -15.56
N ALA A 374 5.17 31.63 -15.47
CA ALA A 374 5.36 32.84 -14.68
C ALA A 374 5.44 32.52 -13.18
N LEU A 375 4.64 31.56 -12.71
CA LEU A 375 4.67 31.09 -11.33
C LEU A 375 6.02 30.49 -10.95
N VAL A 376 6.53 29.55 -11.76
CA VAL A 376 7.85 28.92 -11.60
C VAL A 376 8.96 29.97 -11.61
N THR A 377 8.91 30.92 -12.54
CA THR A 377 9.90 32.00 -12.65
C THR A 377 9.91 32.88 -11.40
N ALA A 378 8.72 33.30 -10.92
CA ALA A 378 8.61 34.11 -9.71
C ALA A 378 9.16 33.38 -8.48
N THR A 379 8.86 32.08 -8.33
CA THR A 379 9.36 31.25 -7.22
C THR A 379 10.88 31.11 -7.25
N LEU A 380 11.47 30.92 -8.44
CA LEU A 380 12.93 30.85 -8.59
C LEU A 380 13.60 32.21 -8.32
N ILE A 381 13.01 33.32 -8.76
CA ILE A 381 13.48 34.67 -8.42
C ILE A 381 13.43 34.91 -6.90
N LEU A 382 12.33 34.53 -6.24
CA LEU A 382 12.17 34.67 -4.79
C LEU A 382 13.21 33.84 -4.03
N ALA A 383 13.46 32.61 -4.49
CA ALA A 383 14.53 31.77 -3.95
C ALA A 383 15.92 32.39 -4.20
N ALA A 384 16.15 33.02 -5.37
CA ALA A 384 17.39 33.72 -5.71
C ALA A 384 17.67 34.86 -4.73
N LYS A 385 16.64 35.67 -4.44
CA LYS A 385 16.66 36.83 -3.54
C LYS A 385 17.00 36.46 -2.09
N ARG A 386 16.57 35.28 -1.65
CA ARG A 386 16.90 34.75 -0.31
C ARG A 386 18.32 34.18 -0.22
N GLY A 387 19.03 34.06 -1.35
CA GLY A 387 20.43 33.69 -1.43
C GLY A 387 21.31 34.83 -1.95
N ALA A 388 22.61 34.59 -2.09
CA ALA A 388 23.56 35.54 -2.69
C ALA A 388 23.60 35.45 -4.24
N PHE A 389 22.53 34.95 -4.87
CA PHE A 389 22.57 34.47 -6.26
C PHE A 389 21.68 35.28 -7.22
N GLU A 390 20.94 36.28 -6.74
CA GLU A 390 19.99 37.05 -7.56
C GLU A 390 20.65 37.67 -8.81
N ALA A 391 21.82 38.31 -8.66
CA ALA A 391 22.51 38.94 -9.77
C ALA A 391 22.91 37.93 -10.85
N LYS A 392 23.51 36.81 -10.45
CA LYS A 392 23.98 35.73 -11.33
C LYS A 392 22.79 35.00 -11.98
N TYR A 393 21.69 34.83 -11.26
CA TYR A 393 20.44 34.26 -11.81
C TYR A 393 19.79 35.18 -12.82
N THR A 394 19.72 36.47 -12.54
CA THR A 394 19.16 37.47 -13.46
C THR A 394 19.99 37.55 -14.74
N GLU A 395 21.32 37.48 -14.63
CA GLU A 395 22.23 37.40 -15.77
C GLU A 395 21.97 36.14 -16.63
N MET A 396 21.94 34.96 -16.01
CA MET A 396 21.71 33.70 -16.72
C MET A 396 20.30 33.60 -17.29
N LEU A 397 19.30 34.17 -16.62
CA LEU A 397 17.93 34.29 -17.12
C LEU A 397 17.85 35.23 -18.31
N GLY A 398 18.65 36.30 -18.33
CA GLY A 398 18.82 37.15 -19.50
C GLY A 398 19.35 36.39 -20.72
N GLN A 399 20.31 35.48 -20.50
CA GLN A 399 20.87 34.62 -21.55
C GLN A 399 19.92 33.48 -21.96
N ARG A 400 19.05 33.03 -21.05
CA ARG A 400 18.12 31.90 -21.23
C ARG A 400 16.68 32.31 -20.93
N ARG A 401 16.19 33.37 -21.57
CA ARG A 401 14.87 33.97 -21.28
C ARG A 401 13.70 32.99 -21.30
N THR A 402 13.77 31.96 -22.14
CA THR A 402 12.72 30.94 -22.28
C THR A 402 12.95 29.70 -21.42
N ASP A 403 14.03 29.65 -20.64
CA ASP A 403 14.37 28.53 -19.76
C ASP A 403 14.82 29.02 -18.37
N PRO A 404 13.89 29.59 -17.57
CA PRO A 404 14.17 30.07 -16.22
C PRO A 404 14.68 28.98 -15.28
N VAL A 405 14.31 27.73 -15.55
CA VAL A 405 14.78 26.56 -14.83
C VAL A 405 16.24 26.28 -15.20
N GLY A 406 16.59 26.26 -16.48
CA GLY A 406 17.98 26.09 -16.94
C GLY A 406 18.92 27.22 -16.54
N ALA A 407 18.42 28.45 -16.41
CA ALA A 407 19.18 29.56 -15.83
C ALA A 407 19.52 29.28 -14.36
N TRP A 408 18.57 28.75 -13.59
CA TRP A 408 18.76 28.41 -12.18
C TRP A 408 19.79 27.29 -12.03
N VAL A 409 19.70 26.25 -12.88
CA VAL A 409 20.71 25.17 -12.99
C VAL A 409 22.10 25.70 -13.14
N ALA A 410 22.31 26.56 -14.12
CA ALA A 410 23.65 27.01 -14.44
C ALA A 410 24.28 27.84 -13.32
N VAL A 411 23.47 28.66 -12.62
CA VAL A 411 23.93 29.42 -11.46
C VAL A 411 24.24 28.52 -10.28
N THR A 412 23.33 27.60 -9.95
CA THR A 412 23.52 26.72 -8.79
C THR A 412 24.64 25.72 -9.02
N ALA A 413 24.83 25.21 -10.24
CA ALA A 413 25.92 24.29 -10.56
C ALA A 413 27.30 24.95 -10.39
N ALA A 414 27.40 26.26 -10.63
CA ALA A 414 28.64 27.01 -10.45
C ALA A 414 29.02 27.26 -8.98
N ASP A 415 28.05 27.26 -8.05
CA ASP A 415 28.26 27.52 -6.61
C ASP A 415 28.14 26.25 -5.73
N ALA A 416 27.64 25.14 -6.28
CA ALA A 416 27.32 23.91 -5.57
C ALA A 416 28.51 22.94 -5.37
N THR A 417 29.72 23.47 -5.16
CA THR A 417 30.91 22.64 -4.90
C THR A 417 30.91 21.97 -3.53
N THR A 418 29.98 22.33 -2.64
CA THR A 418 29.85 21.74 -1.29
C THR A 418 28.41 21.31 -0.96
N VAL A 419 28.29 20.21 -0.22
CA VAL A 419 27.01 19.60 0.20
C VAL A 419 26.11 20.60 0.96
N GLY A 420 26.69 21.49 1.76
CA GLY A 420 25.95 22.50 2.52
C GLY A 420 25.26 23.56 1.64
N ALA A 421 25.87 23.92 0.50
CA ALA A 421 25.29 24.89 -0.43
C ALA A 421 24.04 24.34 -1.14
N ARG A 422 24.05 23.04 -1.50
CA ARG A 422 22.93 22.37 -2.18
C ARG A 422 21.71 22.22 -1.28
N ASN A 423 21.88 21.75 -0.04
CA ASN A 423 20.78 21.63 0.92
C ASN A 423 20.14 22.99 1.25
N ARG A 424 20.97 24.03 1.32
CA ARG A 424 20.49 25.41 1.50
C ARG A 424 19.62 25.84 0.31
N LEU A 425 20.03 25.56 -0.92
CA LEU A 425 19.27 25.91 -2.13
C LEU A 425 17.91 25.20 -2.22
N THR A 426 17.85 23.90 -1.92
CA THR A 426 16.57 23.16 -1.88
C THR A 426 15.63 23.69 -0.81
N GLY A 427 16.19 24.06 0.35
CA GLY A 427 15.44 24.72 1.43
C GLY A 427 14.89 26.10 1.01
N LEU A 428 15.67 26.89 0.26
CA LEU A 428 15.24 28.19 -0.26
C LEU A 428 14.08 28.07 -1.24
N VAL A 429 14.14 27.12 -2.18
CA VAL A 429 13.06 26.86 -3.15
C VAL A 429 11.80 26.38 -2.42
N SER A 430 11.94 25.41 -1.52
CA SER A 430 10.80 24.88 -0.74
C SER A 430 10.17 25.94 0.18
N GLY A 431 10.98 26.86 0.70
CA GLY A 431 10.49 27.99 1.51
C GLY A 431 9.82 29.08 0.66
N ALA A 432 10.25 29.26 -0.59
CA ALA A 432 9.64 30.22 -1.51
C ALA A 432 8.27 29.75 -1.99
N ILE A 433 8.12 28.44 -2.28
CA ILE A 433 6.83 27.81 -2.62
C ILE A 433 5.81 28.05 -1.50
N ARG A 434 6.18 27.75 -0.25
CA ARG A 434 5.30 27.92 0.91
C ARG A 434 4.85 29.36 1.15
N GLU A 435 5.73 30.34 0.96
CA GLU A 435 5.35 31.75 1.16
C GLU A 435 4.35 32.22 0.12
N LYS A 436 4.50 31.76 -1.13
CA LYS A 436 3.57 32.11 -2.19
C LYS A 436 2.19 31.49 -1.97
N GLU A 437 2.13 30.23 -1.53
CA GLU A 437 0.88 29.54 -1.19
C GLU A 437 0.15 30.14 0.02
N ILE A 438 0.84 30.89 0.88
CA ILE A 438 0.25 31.57 2.06
C ILE A 438 -0.17 33.03 1.72
N GLY A 439 0.37 33.61 0.66
CA GLY A 439 0.11 35.00 0.24
C GLY A 439 -1.01 35.17 -0.79
N GLU A 440 -1.51 34.08 -1.37
CA GLU A 440 -2.75 34.00 -2.16
C GLU A 440 -3.91 33.57 -1.27
#